data_AF-A0A2W4SIR7-F1
#
_entry.id   AF-A0A2W4SIR7-F1
#
_cell.length_a   1.000
_cell.length_b   1.000
_cell.length_c   1.000
_cell.angle_alpha   90.00
_cell.angle_beta   90.00
_cell.angle_gamma   90.00
#
_symmetry.space_group_name_H-M   'P 1'
#
loop_
_entity.id
_entity.type
_entity.pdbx_description
1 polymer ?
#
loop_
_entity_poly.entity_id
_entity_poly.type
_entity_poly.pdbx_seq_one_letter_code
_entity_poly.pdbx_strand_id
1 'polypeptide(L)'
;MHPGIVRRAAGGVYEVELEGGEVVNAVLRGRLKLEQRTGDRVVVGDRVDVARHADGSVTIEAVRPRATELARRAPGHGGRRAKVIVANVDQLVVVFAAAQPEPRLRMLDRFLVLAEANDLPAVIVVNKVDLVDEAEVRARFADYGAAGYRILLTSTVDGRGLEELRDLLCGRISALTGPSGVGKSSLLNALEPGLGLRTAEISAALRQGRHTTVTAQLVPLRCGGYVADTPGLREVGLWGVPLEELDLCFPEFRPYLGECRFGGSCTHIHEPDCAVREAVENGEVSAARYESYRALRMEEEEAGMEY
;
A
#
# COMPACT_ATOMS: atom_id res chain seq x y z
N MET A 1 31.20 -7.58 -4.47
CA MET A 1 29.89 -7.44 -3.77
C MET A 1 28.81 -7.72 -4.80
N HIS A 2 27.80 -8.48 -4.41
CA HIS A 2 26.71 -8.87 -5.30
C HIS A 2 25.45 -8.08 -4.93
N PRO A 3 24.85 -7.35 -5.87
CA PRO A 3 23.57 -6.69 -5.65
C PRO A 3 22.45 -7.72 -5.47
N GLY A 4 21.47 -7.36 -4.64
CA GLY A 4 20.25 -8.14 -4.50
C GLY A 4 19.12 -7.36 -3.84
N ILE A 5 17.98 -8.02 -3.69
CA ILE A 5 16.77 -7.49 -3.05
C ILE A 5 16.36 -8.37 -1.87
N VAL A 6 16.04 -7.75 -0.74
CA VAL A 6 15.55 -8.45 0.44
C VAL A 6 14.10 -8.89 0.21
N ARG A 7 13.86 -10.21 0.15
CA ARG A 7 12.53 -10.79 -0.05
C ARG A 7 11.81 -11.10 1.24
N ARG A 8 12.56 -11.46 2.27
CA ARG A 8 12.03 -11.80 3.60
C ARG A 8 13.03 -11.41 4.68
N ALA A 9 12.52 -10.90 5.79
CA ALA A 9 13.32 -10.62 6.98
C ALA A 9 12.68 -11.32 8.19
N ALA A 10 13.43 -12.19 8.86
CA ALA A 10 12.96 -12.91 10.06
C ALA A 10 14.14 -13.25 10.99
N GLY A 11 14.02 -12.92 12.28
CA GLY A 11 15.00 -13.34 13.29
C GLY A 11 16.44 -12.86 13.06
N GLY A 12 16.64 -11.76 12.32
CA GLY A 12 17.99 -11.25 11.97
C GLY A 12 18.65 -11.97 10.80
N VAL A 13 17.92 -12.87 10.13
CA VAL A 13 18.28 -13.48 8.85
C VAL A 13 17.43 -12.85 7.74
N TYR A 14 18.08 -12.60 6.61
CA TYR A 14 17.49 -11.93 5.45
C TYR A 14 17.61 -12.85 4.24
N GLU A 15 16.48 -13.18 3.63
CA GLU A 15 16.45 -13.88 2.35
C GLU A 15 16.64 -12.84 1.25
N VAL A 16 17.75 -12.93 0.53
CA VAL A 16 18.14 -11.97 -0.52
C VAL A 16 18.15 -12.69 -1.86
N GLU A 17 17.43 -12.15 -2.84
CA GLU A 17 17.53 -12.58 -4.24
C GLU A 17 18.58 -11.74 -4.94
N LEU A 18 19.61 -12.39 -5.47
CA LEU A 18 20.71 -11.76 -6.18
C LEU A 18 20.38 -11.56 -7.65
N GLU A 19 21.14 -10.70 -8.32
CA GLU A 19 21.14 -10.65 -9.79
C GLU A 19 21.40 -12.04 -10.38
N GLY A 20 20.48 -12.51 -11.23
CA GLY A 20 20.48 -13.88 -11.77
C GLY A 20 19.49 -14.84 -11.10
N GLY A 21 18.76 -14.40 -10.06
CA GLY A 21 17.65 -15.14 -9.44
C GLY A 21 18.06 -16.14 -8.36
N GLU A 22 19.35 -16.21 -8.02
CA GLU A 22 19.81 -17.01 -6.89
C GLU A 22 19.34 -16.40 -5.56
N VAL A 23 18.78 -17.23 -4.69
CA VAL A 23 18.32 -16.80 -3.36
C VAL A 23 19.28 -17.28 -2.29
N VAL A 24 19.76 -16.36 -1.45
CA VAL A 24 20.70 -16.63 -0.36
C VAL A 24 20.18 -16.14 0.98
N ASN A 25 20.56 -16.83 2.05
CA ASN A 25 20.35 -16.35 3.41
C ASN A 25 21.56 -15.51 3.85
N ALA A 26 21.32 -14.24 4.16
CA ALA A 26 22.33 -13.30 4.60
C ALA A 26 22.07 -12.80 6.02
N VAL A 27 23.13 -12.41 6.72
CA VAL A 27 23.06 -11.73 8.01
C VAL A 27 23.67 -10.34 7.89
N LEU A 28 23.25 -9.40 8.74
CA LEU A 28 23.88 -8.08 8.76
C LEU A 28 25.32 -8.17 9.28
N ARG A 29 26.21 -7.40 8.65
CA ARG A 29 27.55 -7.16 9.21
C ARG A 29 27.44 -6.48 10.58
N GLY A 30 28.38 -6.77 11.49
CA GLY A 30 28.33 -6.30 12.88
C GLY A 30 28.16 -4.77 13.03
N ARG A 31 28.76 -3.98 12.14
CA ARG A 31 28.58 -2.51 12.10
C ARG A 31 27.15 -2.09 11.72
N LEU A 32 26.57 -2.70 10.69
CA LEU A 32 25.19 -2.49 10.29
C LEU A 32 24.18 -2.90 11.37
N LYS A 33 24.49 -3.93 12.18
CA LYS A 33 23.66 -4.30 13.35
C LYS A 33 23.62 -3.19 14.40
N LEU A 34 24.70 -2.42 14.56
CA LEU A 34 24.75 -1.28 15.48
C LEU A 34 24.01 -0.07 14.90
N GLU A 35 24.19 0.20 13.61
CA GLU A 35 23.48 1.27 12.90
C GLU A 35 21.95 1.02 12.85
N GLN A 36 21.49 -0.23 12.74
CA GLN A 36 20.06 -0.57 12.85
C GLN A 36 19.46 -0.40 14.25
N ARG A 37 20.29 -0.38 15.31
CA ARG A 37 19.80 -0.12 16.67
C ARG A 37 19.46 1.35 16.88
N THR A 38 20.03 2.23 16.06
CA THR A 38 19.89 3.70 16.14
C THR A 38 19.28 4.34 14.87
N GLY A 39 19.13 3.56 13.80
CA GLY A 39 18.71 3.95 12.45
C GLY A 39 17.63 3.05 11.87
N ASP A 40 17.40 3.16 10.56
CA ASP A 40 16.35 2.40 9.87
C ASP A 40 16.69 0.92 9.73
N ARG A 41 15.73 0.07 10.04
CA ARG A 41 15.87 -1.38 9.90
C ARG A 41 15.87 -1.75 8.43
N VAL A 42 16.64 -2.77 8.07
CA VAL A 42 16.49 -3.45 6.77
C VAL A 42 15.13 -4.13 6.76
N VAL A 43 14.36 -3.82 5.73
CA VAL A 43 13.01 -4.34 5.48
C VAL A 43 12.97 -5.07 4.14
N VAL A 44 11.85 -5.71 3.86
CA VAL A 44 11.62 -6.29 2.53
C VAL A 44 11.54 -5.19 1.47
N GLY A 45 12.07 -5.49 0.29
CA GLY A 45 12.22 -4.53 -0.81
C GLY A 45 13.48 -3.68 -0.75
N ASP A 46 14.25 -3.71 0.34
CA ASP A 46 15.55 -3.04 0.37
C ASP A 46 16.49 -3.66 -0.66
N ARG A 47 17.15 -2.78 -1.43
CA ARG A 47 18.23 -3.14 -2.35
C ARG A 47 19.53 -3.17 -1.56
N VAL A 48 20.25 -4.28 -1.59
CA VAL A 48 21.42 -4.53 -0.75
C VAL A 48 22.62 -4.99 -1.57
N ASP A 49 23.81 -4.75 -1.04
CA ASP A 49 25.05 -5.32 -1.54
C ASP A 49 25.54 -6.39 -0.56
N VAL A 50 25.72 -7.62 -1.05
CA VAL A 50 26.15 -8.76 -0.23
C VAL A 50 27.59 -9.20 -0.53
N ALA A 51 28.26 -9.74 0.48
CA ALA A 51 29.54 -10.42 0.34
C ALA A 51 29.40 -11.90 0.73
N ARG A 52 30.03 -12.77 -0.06
CA ARG A 52 30.19 -14.20 0.25
C ARG A 52 31.56 -14.42 0.86
N HIS A 53 31.61 -15.26 1.88
CA HIS A 53 32.83 -15.60 2.59
C HIS A 53 33.26 -17.04 2.30
N ALA A 54 34.54 -17.34 2.54
CA ALA A 54 35.10 -18.66 2.29
C ALA A 54 34.48 -19.78 3.17
N ASP A 55 33.88 -19.41 4.31
CA ASP A 55 33.15 -20.31 5.20
C ASP A 55 31.71 -20.59 4.74
N GLY A 56 31.30 -20.04 3.58
CA GLY A 56 29.97 -20.17 3.02
C GLY A 56 28.93 -19.19 3.57
N SER A 57 29.31 -18.34 4.54
CA SER A 57 28.41 -17.32 5.07
C SER A 57 28.22 -16.16 4.07
N VAL A 58 27.06 -15.51 4.15
CA VAL A 58 26.72 -14.32 3.35
C VAL A 58 26.38 -13.17 4.27
N THR A 59 26.98 -12.01 4.03
CA THR A 59 26.72 -10.79 4.81
C THR A 59 26.13 -9.70 3.94
N ILE A 60 25.14 -8.97 4.46
CA ILE A 60 24.73 -7.66 3.92
C ILE A 60 25.78 -6.65 4.36
N GLU A 61 26.48 -6.07 3.38
CA GLU A 61 27.55 -5.09 3.57
C GLU A 61 27.05 -3.66 3.48
N ALA A 62 26.02 -3.41 2.67
CA ALA A 62 25.39 -2.10 2.53
C ALA A 62 23.92 -2.23 2.13
N VAL A 63 23.14 -1.23 2.51
CA VAL A 63 21.76 -1.00 2.08
C VAL A 63 21.78 0.22 1.19
N ARG A 64 21.23 0.11 -0.02
CA ARG A 64 21.18 1.21 -0.97
C ARG A 64 20.05 2.18 -0.59
N PRO A 65 20.14 3.47 -0.96
CA PRO A 65 19.07 4.44 -0.72
C PRO A 65 17.72 3.95 -1.28
N ARG A 66 16.66 4.17 -0.52
CA ARG A 66 15.29 3.88 -0.94
C ARG A 66 14.80 4.95 -1.88
N ALA A 67 14.20 4.56 -3.01
CA ALA A 67 13.54 5.50 -3.91
C ALA A 67 12.14 5.85 -3.39
N THR A 68 11.44 4.87 -2.83
CA THR A 68 10.09 4.97 -2.27
C THR A 68 9.96 4.06 -1.07
N GLU A 69 8.94 4.25 -0.25
CA GLU A 69 8.63 3.36 0.86
C GLU A 69 7.15 3.39 1.22
N LEU A 70 6.64 2.26 1.71
CA LEU A 70 5.37 2.20 2.41
C LEU A 70 5.67 2.15 3.90
N ALA A 71 5.36 3.22 4.62
CA ALA A 71 5.66 3.39 6.03
C ALA A 71 4.41 3.67 6.85
N ARG A 72 4.39 3.13 8.08
CA ARG A 72 3.42 3.52 9.11
C ARG A 72 4.06 4.58 9.99
N ARG A 73 3.52 5.80 9.98
CA ARG A 73 3.97 6.88 10.84
C ARG A 73 3.52 6.63 12.28
N ALA A 74 4.25 7.16 13.24
CA ALA A 74 3.83 7.11 14.64
C ALA A 74 2.80 8.23 14.89
N PRO A 75 1.68 7.95 15.57
CA PRO A 75 0.78 9.00 16.02
C PRO A 75 1.48 9.92 17.05
N GLY A 76 1.25 11.22 16.95
CA GLY A 76 1.66 12.21 17.96
C GLY A 76 2.98 12.95 17.69
N HIS A 77 3.09 14.15 18.27
CA HIS A 77 4.27 15.01 18.22
C HIS A 77 5.35 14.49 19.18
N GLY A 78 6.13 13.49 18.74
CA GLY A 78 7.08 12.85 19.65
C GLY A 78 7.95 11.74 19.04
N GLY A 79 8.72 12.06 18.00
CA GLY A 79 10.03 11.45 17.73
C GLY A 79 10.14 9.94 17.44
N ARG A 80 9.05 9.16 17.43
CA ARG A 80 9.10 7.78 16.92
C ARG A 80 9.12 7.84 15.38
N ARG A 81 10.29 7.57 14.80
CA ARG A 81 10.49 7.47 13.34
C ARG A 81 9.44 6.57 12.71
N ALA A 82 9.01 6.93 11.50
CA ALA A 82 8.11 6.12 10.70
C ALA A 82 8.64 4.68 10.60
N LYS A 83 7.75 3.72 10.79
CA LYS A 83 8.08 2.31 10.67
C LYS A 83 7.85 1.88 9.22
N VAL A 84 8.94 1.80 8.46
CA VAL A 84 8.92 1.29 7.10
C VAL A 84 8.50 -0.19 7.11
N ILE A 85 7.56 -0.53 6.24
CA ILE A 85 7.00 -1.88 6.12
C ILE A 85 7.55 -2.55 4.87
N VAL A 86 7.60 -1.82 3.76
CA VAL A 86 8.17 -2.25 2.47
C VAL A 86 8.95 -1.09 1.87
N ALA A 87 10.17 -1.35 1.41
CA ALA A 87 10.98 -0.38 0.70
C ALA A 87 10.88 -0.56 -0.82
N ASN A 88 11.15 0.51 -1.57
CA ASN A 88 11.17 0.54 -3.04
C ASN A 88 9.87 0.01 -3.67
N VAL A 89 8.73 0.28 -3.03
CA VAL A 89 7.41 -0.08 -3.58
C VAL A 89 7.03 0.92 -4.67
N ASP A 90 6.67 0.41 -5.85
CA ASP A 90 6.39 1.25 -7.01
C ASP A 90 4.93 1.73 -7.07
N GLN A 91 4.02 0.99 -6.42
CA GLN A 91 2.58 1.27 -6.43
C GLN A 91 1.82 0.54 -5.32
N LEU A 92 0.69 1.13 -4.94
CA LEU A 92 -0.33 0.48 -4.11
C LEU A 92 -1.47 -0.01 -5.01
N VAL A 93 -1.71 -1.32 -5.02
CA VAL A 93 -2.82 -1.93 -5.76
C VAL A 93 -3.94 -2.26 -4.78
N VAL A 94 -5.01 -1.48 -4.82
CA VAL A 94 -6.14 -1.56 -3.88
C VAL A 94 -7.28 -2.36 -4.51
N VAL A 95 -7.48 -3.59 -4.04
CA VAL A 95 -8.46 -4.53 -4.57
C VAL A 95 -9.77 -4.46 -3.79
N PHE A 96 -10.86 -4.19 -4.49
CA PHE A 96 -12.23 -4.28 -3.99
C PHE A 96 -13.03 -5.29 -4.83
N ALA A 97 -14.16 -5.76 -4.32
CA ALA A 97 -15.11 -6.53 -5.12
C ALA A 97 -16.25 -5.63 -5.58
N ALA A 98 -16.73 -5.85 -6.81
CA ALA A 98 -17.95 -5.23 -7.33
C ALA A 98 -19.19 -5.67 -6.52
N ALA A 99 -19.19 -6.95 -6.11
CA ALA A 99 -20.17 -7.53 -5.19
C ALA A 99 -19.56 -8.68 -4.39
N GLN A 100 -20.19 -9.01 -3.26
CA GLN A 100 -19.87 -10.15 -2.40
C GLN A 100 -18.38 -10.20 -1.96
N PRO A 101 -17.92 -9.33 -1.06
CA PRO A 101 -18.71 -8.38 -0.26
C PRO A 101 -19.05 -7.09 -1.02
N GLU A 102 -20.09 -6.39 -0.55
CA GLU A 102 -20.42 -5.04 -1.04
C GLU A 102 -19.22 -4.09 -0.85
N PRO A 103 -18.81 -3.34 -1.88
CA PRO A 103 -17.68 -2.42 -1.78
C PRO A 103 -17.99 -1.30 -0.78
N ARG A 104 -17.14 -1.19 0.25
CA ARG A 104 -17.20 -0.10 1.22
C ARG A 104 -16.30 1.04 0.76
N LEU A 105 -16.86 1.99 0.03
CA LEU A 105 -16.10 3.10 -0.58
C LEU A 105 -15.30 3.94 0.44
N ARG A 106 -15.84 4.21 1.64
CA ARG A 106 -15.08 4.85 2.72
C ARG A 106 -13.80 4.10 3.12
N MET A 107 -13.80 2.77 3.02
CA MET A 107 -12.60 1.97 3.28
C MET A 107 -11.60 2.07 2.11
N LEU A 108 -12.09 2.21 0.88
CA LEU A 108 -11.24 2.48 -0.29
C LEU A 108 -10.53 3.82 -0.11
N ASP A 109 -11.27 4.87 0.29
CA ASP A 109 -10.69 6.19 0.53
C ASP A 109 -9.54 6.15 1.54
N ARG A 110 -9.65 5.36 2.62
CA ARG A 110 -8.54 5.16 3.58
C ARG A 110 -7.28 4.57 2.95
N PHE A 111 -7.41 3.61 2.03
CA PHE A 111 -6.24 3.06 1.32
C PHE A 111 -5.63 4.07 0.36
N LEU A 112 -6.45 4.88 -0.30
CA LEU A 112 -5.98 5.93 -1.20
C LEU A 112 -5.27 7.03 -0.44
N VAL A 113 -5.82 7.48 0.69
CA VAL A 113 -5.16 8.42 1.60
C VAL A 113 -3.80 7.91 2.04
N LEU A 114 -3.71 6.61 2.37
CA LEU A 114 -2.44 6.00 2.72
C LEU A 114 -1.43 5.99 1.55
N ALA A 115 -1.90 5.76 0.33
CA ALA A 115 -1.05 5.80 -0.86
C ALA A 115 -0.50 7.21 -1.09
N GLU A 116 -1.38 8.21 -1.08
CA GLU A 116 -1.02 9.62 -1.29
C GLU A 116 -0.07 10.12 -0.20
N ALA A 117 -0.31 9.77 1.08
CA ALA A 117 0.59 10.16 2.18
C ALA A 117 1.97 9.49 2.18
N ASN A 118 2.16 8.45 1.35
CA ASN A 118 3.46 7.82 1.09
C ASN A 118 3.99 8.16 -0.30
N ASP A 119 3.36 9.10 -1.02
CA ASP A 119 3.69 9.47 -2.40
C ASP A 119 3.72 8.27 -3.36
N LEU A 120 2.82 7.29 -3.14
CA LEU A 120 2.73 6.08 -3.93
C LEU A 120 1.57 6.17 -4.94
N PRO A 121 1.82 5.90 -6.23
CA PRO A 121 0.75 5.73 -7.20
C PRO A 121 -0.24 4.63 -6.75
N ALA A 122 -1.52 4.97 -6.68
CA ALA A 122 -2.58 4.03 -6.36
C ALA A 122 -3.31 3.55 -7.63
N VAL A 123 -3.57 2.25 -7.71
CA VAL A 123 -4.44 1.65 -8.73
C VAL A 123 -5.57 0.89 -8.06
N ILE A 124 -6.79 1.19 -8.47
CA ILE A 124 -7.99 0.55 -7.95
C ILE A 124 -8.33 -0.64 -8.84
N VAL A 125 -8.34 -1.83 -8.26
CA VAL A 125 -8.76 -3.05 -8.95
C VAL A 125 -10.12 -3.46 -8.43
N VAL A 126 -11.16 -3.37 -9.26
CA VAL A 126 -12.50 -3.81 -8.93
C VAL A 126 -12.70 -5.20 -9.50
N ASN A 127 -12.66 -6.20 -8.61
CA ASN A 127 -12.77 -7.61 -8.95
C ASN A 127 -14.22 -8.11 -8.90
N LYS A 128 -14.47 -9.32 -9.43
CA LYS A 128 -15.79 -9.97 -9.45
C LYS A 128 -16.84 -9.18 -10.25
N VAL A 129 -16.41 -8.49 -11.31
CA VAL A 129 -17.32 -7.73 -12.18
C VAL A 129 -18.25 -8.62 -12.99
N ASP A 130 -18.05 -9.94 -12.97
CA ASP A 130 -19.00 -10.93 -13.48
C ASP A 130 -20.33 -10.97 -12.70
N LEU A 131 -20.36 -10.44 -11.47
CA LEU A 131 -21.53 -10.47 -10.59
C LEU A 131 -22.46 -9.26 -10.74
N VAL A 132 -22.02 -8.21 -11.43
CA VAL A 132 -22.71 -6.90 -11.49
C VAL A 132 -22.60 -6.36 -12.91
N ASP A 133 -23.59 -5.58 -13.34
CA ASP A 133 -23.49 -4.89 -14.62
C ASP A 133 -22.30 -3.92 -14.65
N GLU A 134 -21.54 -3.93 -15.73
CA GLU A 134 -20.31 -3.13 -15.83
C GLU A 134 -20.60 -1.63 -15.76
N ALA A 135 -21.72 -1.15 -16.30
CA ALA A 135 -22.08 0.26 -16.24
C ALA A 135 -22.40 0.68 -14.80
N GLU A 136 -23.02 -0.20 -14.02
CA GLU A 136 -23.24 0.05 -12.58
C GLU A 136 -21.91 0.14 -11.82
N VAL A 137 -20.97 -0.77 -12.10
CA VAL A 137 -19.62 -0.71 -11.49
C VAL A 137 -18.92 0.59 -11.88
N ARG A 138 -18.92 0.97 -13.16
CA ARG A 138 -18.28 2.20 -13.63
C ARG A 138 -18.91 3.44 -12.99
N ALA A 139 -20.23 3.50 -12.88
CA ALA A 139 -20.93 4.60 -12.21
C ALA A 139 -20.55 4.67 -10.72
N ARG A 140 -20.49 3.52 -10.04
CA ARG A 140 -20.17 3.44 -8.60
C ARG A 140 -18.75 3.92 -8.28
N PHE A 141 -17.80 3.73 -9.19
CA PHE A 141 -16.40 4.16 -9.02
C PHE A 141 -16.04 5.41 -9.84
N ALA A 142 -17.01 6.08 -10.47
CA ALA A 142 -16.76 7.21 -11.38
C ALA A 142 -15.99 8.35 -10.71
N ASP A 143 -16.34 8.68 -9.46
CA ASP A 143 -15.70 9.74 -8.67
C ASP A 143 -14.19 9.51 -8.51
N TYR A 144 -13.75 8.26 -8.38
CA TYR A 144 -12.34 7.92 -8.27
C TYR A 144 -11.59 8.12 -9.59
N GLY A 145 -12.24 7.81 -10.72
CA GLY A 145 -11.69 8.08 -12.04
C GLY A 145 -11.58 9.58 -12.30
N ALA A 146 -12.59 10.36 -11.90
CA ALA A 146 -12.59 11.82 -11.99
C ALA A 146 -11.49 12.44 -11.09
N ALA A 147 -11.23 11.85 -9.92
CA ALA A 147 -10.12 12.22 -9.04
C ALA A 147 -8.73 11.84 -9.60
N GLY A 148 -8.66 11.13 -10.74
CA GLY A 148 -7.41 10.80 -11.44
C GLY A 148 -6.86 9.40 -11.15
N TYR A 149 -7.56 8.57 -10.37
CA TYR A 149 -7.11 7.20 -10.11
C TYR A 149 -7.36 6.29 -11.31
N ARG A 150 -6.38 5.41 -11.60
CA ARG A 150 -6.57 4.33 -12.57
C ARG A 150 -7.48 3.26 -11.96
N ILE A 151 -8.55 2.90 -12.67
CA ILE A 151 -9.48 1.85 -12.29
C ILE A 151 -9.38 0.70 -13.29
N LEU A 152 -9.14 -0.50 -12.77
CA LEU A 152 -9.08 -1.74 -13.53
C LEU A 152 -10.23 -2.66 -13.11
N LEU A 153 -11.03 -3.10 -14.06
CA LEU A 153 -12.12 -4.05 -13.84
C LEU A 153 -11.62 -5.48 -14.10
N THR A 154 -11.78 -6.38 -13.14
CA THR A 154 -11.27 -7.75 -13.26
C THR A 154 -12.31 -8.80 -12.89
N SER A 155 -12.21 -9.96 -13.52
CA SER A 155 -12.88 -11.17 -13.03
C SER A 155 -12.02 -12.40 -13.29
N THR A 156 -11.90 -13.22 -12.24
CA THR A 156 -11.23 -14.52 -12.32
C THR A 156 -12.12 -15.60 -12.94
N VAL A 157 -13.42 -15.32 -13.13
CA VAL A 157 -14.39 -16.29 -13.69
C VAL A 157 -14.35 -16.27 -15.22
N ASP A 158 -14.38 -15.08 -15.82
CA ASP A 158 -14.36 -14.90 -17.27
C ASP A 158 -12.98 -14.48 -17.82
N GLY A 159 -12.02 -14.18 -16.95
CA GLY A 159 -10.66 -13.78 -17.30
C GLY A 159 -10.48 -12.30 -17.65
N ARG A 160 -11.53 -11.48 -17.52
CA ARG A 160 -11.48 -10.05 -17.84
C ARG A 160 -10.44 -9.31 -17.01
N GLY A 161 -9.69 -8.42 -17.66
CA GLY A 161 -8.72 -7.53 -17.02
C GLY A 161 -7.49 -8.22 -16.41
N LEU A 162 -7.36 -9.54 -16.52
CA LEU A 162 -6.22 -10.27 -15.93
C LEU A 162 -4.91 -9.97 -16.67
N GLU A 163 -4.93 -9.81 -17.99
CA GLU A 163 -3.74 -9.46 -18.76
C GLU A 163 -3.28 -8.03 -18.43
N GLU A 164 -4.20 -7.07 -18.37
CA GLU A 164 -3.88 -5.70 -17.97
C GLU A 164 -3.38 -5.63 -16.51
N LEU A 165 -3.91 -6.46 -15.61
CA LEU A 165 -3.39 -6.58 -14.24
C LEU A 165 -1.99 -7.20 -14.23
N ARG A 166 -1.72 -8.19 -15.09
CA ARG A 166 -0.36 -8.76 -15.25
C ARG A 166 0.61 -7.65 -15.64
N ASP A 167 0.31 -6.92 -16.71
CA ASP A 167 1.16 -5.84 -17.22
C ASP A 167 1.38 -4.73 -16.20
N LEU A 168 0.35 -4.44 -15.38
CA LEU A 168 0.47 -3.50 -14.27
C LEU A 168 1.51 -3.94 -13.23
N LEU A 169 1.57 -5.23 -12.92
CA LEU A 169 2.40 -5.79 -11.84
C LEU A 169 3.82 -6.15 -12.31
N CYS A 170 3.99 -6.54 -13.58
CA CYS A 170 5.25 -7.06 -14.09
C CYS A 170 6.38 -6.02 -14.00
N GLY A 171 7.53 -6.47 -13.52
CA GLY A 171 8.74 -5.66 -13.36
C GLY A 171 8.68 -4.65 -12.21
N ARG A 172 7.60 -4.62 -11.42
CA ARG A 172 7.39 -3.67 -10.32
C ARG A 172 7.25 -4.37 -8.97
N ILE A 173 7.52 -3.64 -7.88
CA ILE A 173 7.18 -4.03 -6.52
C ILE A 173 5.82 -3.41 -6.19
N SER A 174 4.78 -4.25 -6.15
CA SER A 174 3.41 -3.80 -5.91
C SER A 174 2.94 -4.23 -4.53
N ALA A 175 2.49 -3.30 -3.70
CA ALA A 175 1.82 -3.63 -2.46
C ALA A 175 0.34 -3.90 -2.74
N LEU A 176 -0.11 -5.15 -2.56
CA LEU A 176 -1.49 -5.54 -2.84
C LEU A 176 -2.33 -5.49 -1.55
N THR A 177 -3.39 -4.69 -1.54
CA THR A 177 -4.25 -4.49 -0.38
C THR A 177 -5.73 -4.54 -0.68
N GLY A 178 -6.55 -4.55 0.36
CA GLY A 178 -8.00 -4.50 0.28
C GLY A 178 -8.67 -5.38 1.34
N PRO A 179 -9.99 -5.30 1.47
CA PRO A 179 -10.75 -6.10 2.44
C PRO A 179 -10.57 -7.63 2.24
N SER A 180 -10.92 -8.40 3.26
CA SER A 180 -11.02 -9.87 3.10
C SER A 180 -12.15 -10.24 2.14
N GLY A 181 -12.02 -11.37 1.43
CA GLY A 181 -13.06 -11.88 0.53
C GLY A 181 -13.17 -11.22 -0.84
N VAL A 182 -12.43 -10.12 -1.10
CA VAL A 182 -12.47 -9.40 -2.40
C VAL A 182 -11.79 -10.14 -3.56
N GLY A 183 -11.03 -11.21 -3.27
CA GLY A 183 -10.42 -12.07 -4.29
C GLY A 183 -8.96 -11.79 -4.62
N LYS A 184 -8.20 -11.09 -3.75
CA LYS A 184 -6.74 -10.87 -3.92
C LYS A 184 -5.96 -12.15 -4.23
N SER A 185 -6.13 -13.20 -3.42
CA SER A 185 -5.43 -14.48 -3.65
C SER A 185 -5.87 -15.15 -4.94
N SER A 186 -7.16 -15.05 -5.28
CA SER A 186 -7.70 -15.61 -6.53
C SER A 186 -7.08 -14.92 -7.74
N LEU A 187 -6.97 -13.58 -7.71
CA LEU A 187 -6.27 -12.82 -8.74
C LEU A 187 -4.80 -13.24 -8.84
N LEU A 188 -4.06 -13.27 -7.73
CA LEU A 188 -2.66 -13.69 -7.74
C LEU A 188 -2.47 -15.11 -8.27
N ASN A 189 -3.32 -16.06 -7.88
CA ASN A 189 -3.25 -17.44 -8.38
C ASN A 189 -3.60 -17.54 -9.88
N ALA A 190 -4.49 -16.69 -10.39
CA ALA A 190 -4.82 -16.65 -11.81
C ALA A 190 -3.66 -16.09 -12.64
N LEU A 191 -2.92 -15.10 -12.11
CA LEU A 191 -1.76 -14.50 -12.78
C LEU A 191 -0.52 -15.38 -12.70
N GLU A 192 -0.31 -16.03 -11.56
CA GLU A 192 0.87 -16.84 -11.27
C GLU A 192 0.47 -18.27 -10.85
N PRO A 193 0.13 -19.12 -11.84
CA PRO A 193 -0.16 -20.53 -11.61
C PRO A 193 1.01 -21.21 -10.91
N GLY A 194 0.74 -21.81 -9.74
CA GLY A 194 1.74 -22.52 -8.93
C GLY A 194 2.25 -21.76 -7.70
N LEU A 195 1.80 -20.52 -7.46
CA LEU A 195 2.07 -19.84 -6.18
C LEU A 195 1.54 -20.60 -4.95
N GLY A 196 0.59 -21.53 -5.15
CA GLY A 196 0.08 -22.38 -4.08
C GLY A 196 -0.57 -21.60 -2.93
N LEU A 197 -0.92 -20.33 -3.16
CA LEU A 197 -1.63 -19.51 -2.18
C LEU A 197 -2.99 -20.18 -1.99
N ARG A 198 -3.18 -20.83 -0.83
CA ARG A 198 -4.44 -21.51 -0.54
C ARG A 198 -5.59 -20.50 -0.74
N THR A 199 -6.57 -20.87 -1.55
CA THR A 199 -7.83 -20.12 -1.76
C THR A 199 -8.59 -19.90 -0.45
N ALA A 200 -8.22 -20.62 0.62
CA ALA A 200 -8.50 -20.28 1.99
C ALA A 200 -7.46 -19.30 2.54
N GLU A 201 -7.69 -18.03 2.25
CA GLU A 201 -7.03 -16.88 2.87
C GLU A 201 -5.51 -16.76 2.63
N ILE A 202 -5.04 -15.55 2.38
CA ILE A 202 -3.66 -15.13 2.64
C ILE A 202 -3.42 -15.11 4.18
N SER A 203 -4.05 -16.01 4.94
CA SER A 203 -4.06 -16.07 6.41
C SER A 203 -3.79 -17.47 6.99
N ALA A 204 -3.91 -18.56 6.23
CA ALA A 204 -3.74 -19.90 6.82
C ALA A 204 -2.30 -20.45 6.85
N ALA A 205 -1.41 -20.04 5.93
CA ALA A 205 0.00 -20.47 5.96
C ALA A 205 0.81 -19.82 7.10
N LEU A 206 0.17 -18.95 7.87
CA LEU A 206 0.77 -18.08 8.89
C LEU A 206 0.19 -18.27 10.30
N ARG A 207 -0.58 -19.36 10.51
CA ARG A 207 -1.20 -19.71 11.80
C ARG A 207 -0.55 -20.90 12.51
N GLN A 208 0.73 -21.17 12.28
CA GLN A 208 1.54 -21.96 13.22
C GLN A 208 2.56 -21.05 13.89
N GLY A 209 2.14 -20.38 14.97
CA GLY A 209 3.01 -19.52 15.76
C GLY A 209 2.25 -18.60 16.69
N ARG A 210 1.85 -19.11 17.85
CA ARG A 210 1.36 -18.35 19.01
C ARG A 210 2.27 -17.10 19.23
N HIS A 211 1.71 -15.91 19.06
CA HIS A 211 2.39 -14.60 19.26
C HIS A 211 3.68 -14.35 18.45
N THR A 212 3.74 -14.63 17.14
CA THR A 212 4.86 -14.20 16.28
C THR A 212 4.43 -13.11 15.31
N THR A 213 5.08 -11.94 15.39
CA THR A 213 4.84 -10.79 14.51
C THR A 213 5.06 -11.21 13.05
N VAL A 214 3.98 -11.27 12.27
CA VAL A 214 4.08 -11.62 10.86
C VAL A 214 4.81 -10.52 10.10
N THR A 215 6.00 -10.80 9.61
CA THR A 215 6.78 -9.87 8.78
C THR A 215 6.26 -9.88 7.35
N ALA A 216 6.33 -8.73 6.68
CA ALA A 216 6.00 -8.64 5.26
C ALA A 216 6.95 -9.52 4.42
N GLN A 217 6.48 -9.99 3.28
CA GLN A 217 7.27 -10.81 2.34
C GLN A 217 7.02 -10.36 0.90
N LEU A 218 8.07 -10.41 0.06
CA LEU A 218 7.96 -10.26 -1.39
C LEU A 218 7.78 -11.62 -2.07
N VAL A 219 6.69 -11.71 -2.83
CA VAL A 219 6.35 -12.85 -3.68
C VAL A 219 6.78 -12.52 -5.11
N PRO A 220 7.73 -13.24 -5.70
CA PRO A 220 8.20 -12.97 -7.05
C PRO A 220 7.15 -13.36 -8.09
N LEU A 221 7.10 -12.62 -9.20
CA LEU A 221 6.26 -12.91 -10.35
C LEU A 221 7.12 -13.51 -11.48
N ARG A 222 6.56 -14.42 -12.29
CA ARG A 222 7.28 -15.03 -13.43
C ARG A 222 7.64 -14.01 -14.50
N CYS A 223 6.83 -12.98 -14.65
CA CYS A 223 7.11 -11.87 -15.57
C CYS A 223 8.10 -10.84 -14.99
N GLY A 224 8.70 -11.13 -13.83
CA GLY A 224 9.56 -10.19 -13.09
C GLY A 224 8.75 -9.27 -12.19
N GLY A 225 9.43 -8.67 -11.21
CA GLY A 225 8.78 -7.87 -10.17
C GLY A 225 8.28 -8.73 -9.00
N TYR A 226 7.62 -8.07 -8.06
CA TYR A 226 7.19 -8.65 -6.79
C TYR A 226 5.83 -8.13 -6.35
N VAL A 227 5.07 -8.98 -5.68
CA VAL A 227 3.92 -8.56 -4.87
C VAL A 227 4.30 -8.63 -3.41
N ALA A 228 4.13 -7.51 -2.70
CA ALA A 228 4.33 -7.47 -1.26
C ALA A 228 3.06 -7.97 -0.55
N ASP A 229 3.19 -9.06 0.21
CA ASP A 229 2.17 -9.45 1.20
C ASP A 229 2.50 -8.78 2.52
N THR A 230 1.71 -7.75 2.84
CA THR A 230 1.86 -6.94 4.05
C THR A 230 0.67 -7.20 4.97
N PRO A 231 0.75 -8.18 5.89
CA PRO A 231 -0.35 -8.45 6.82
C PRO A 231 -0.76 -7.23 7.67
N GLY A 232 0.16 -6.29 7.92
CA GLY A 232 -0.12 -5.04 8.65
C GLY A 232 -1.01 -4.05 7.91
N LEU A 233 -1.12 -4.15 6.59
CA LEU A 233 -1.99 -3.31 5.75
C LEU A 233 -3.48 -3.70 5.84
N ARG A 234 -3.77 -4.77 6.59
CA ARG A 234 -5.14 -5.26 6.84
C ARG A 234 -5.83 -4.53 7.99
N GLU A 235 -5.08 -3.89 8.88
CA GLU A 235 -5.59 -3.06 9.97
C GLU A 235 -5.75 -1.62 9.46
N VAL A 236 -6.93 -1.30 8.94
CA VAL A 236 -7.21 -0.03 8.24
C VAL A 236 -7.41 1.11 9.25
N GLY A 237 -6.34 1.86 9.50
CA GLY A 237 -6.37 3.22 10.08
C GLY A 237 -5.49 4.15 9.25
N LEU A 238 -5.45 5.45 9.53
CA LEU A 238 -4.65 6.40 8.74
C LEU A 238 -3.15 6.32 8.97
N TRP A 239 -2.65 5.33 9.74
CA TRP A 239 -1.21 5.08 9.90
C TRP A 239 -0.41 6.32 10.34
N GLY A 240 -1.04 7.21 11.12
CA GLY A 240 -0.42 8.43 11.60
C GLY A 240 -0.24 9.51 10.53
N VAL A 241 -1.05 9.52 9.47
CA VAL A 241 -1.18 10.66 8.57
C VAL A 241 -1.64 11.86 9.40
N PRO A 242 -0.87 12.98 9.42
CA PRO A 242 -1.27 14.18 10.13
C PRO A 242 -2.56 14.77 9.55
N LEU A 243 -3.40 15.34 10.41
CA LEU A 243 -4.65 15.99 9.98
C LEU A 243 -4.40 17.16 9.01
N GLU A 244 -3.24 17.80 9.15
CA GLU A 244 -2.77 18.90 8.32
C GLU A 244 -2.33 18.45 6.92
N GLU A 245 -2.10 17.15 6.71
CA GLU A 245 -1.74 16.56 5.41
C GLU A 245 -2.93 15.83 4.76
N LEU A 246 -4.06 15.69 5.46
CA LEU A 246 -5.18 14.86 5.01
C LEU A 246 -5.86 15.41 3.75
N ASP A 247 -5.97 16.74 3.63
CA ASP A 247 -6.53 17.42 2.45
C ASP A 247 -5.67 17.19 1.19
N LEU A 248 -4.35 17.18 1.32
CA LEU A 248 -3.40 16.86 0.24
C LEU A 248 -3.54 15.42 -0.26
N CYS A 249 -4.11 14.54 0.57
CA CYS A 249 -4.37 13.14 0.24
C CYS A 249 -5.66 12.92 -0.60
N PHE A 250 -6.39 14.00 -0.93
CA PHE A 250 -7.48 13.99 -1.91
C PHE A 250 -7.02 14.76 -3.16
N PRO A 251 -6.56 14.07 -4.22
CA PRO A 251 -6.00 14.71 -5.40
C PRO A 251 -6.91 15.77 -6.03
N GLU A 252 -8.21 15.53 -5.99
CA GLU A 252 -9.24 16.45 -6.50
C GLU A 252 -9.34 17.77 -5.72
N PHE A 253 -8.81 17.85 -4.49
CA PHE A 253 -8.79 19.10 -3.71
C PHE A 253 -7.61 19.99 -4.09
N ARG A 254 -6.49 19.39 -4.54
CA ARG A 254 -5.21 20.08 -4.77
C ARG A 254 -5.31 21.38 -5.58
N PRO A 255 -6.14 21.47 -6.64
CA PRO A 255 -6.30 22.72 -7.40
C PRO A 255 -6.89 23.89 -6.59
N TYR A 256 -7.57 23.61 -5.47
CA TYR A 256 -8.29 24.60 -4.65
C TYR A 256 -7.57 24.90 -3.32
N LEU A 257 -6.52 24.12 -2.97
CA LEU A 257 -5.76 24.32 -1.75
C LEU A 257 -4.97 25.63 -1.85
N GLY A 258 -5.09 26.48 -0.83
CA GLY A 258 -4.48 27.82 -0.80
C GLY A 258 -5.36 28.94 -1.37
N GLU A 259 -6.43 28.61 -2.10
CA GLU A 259 -7.38 29.58 -2.67
C GLU A 259 -8.48 29.98 -1.68
N CYS A 260 -8.58 29.29 -0.54
CA CYS A 260 -9.51 29.65 0.53
C CYS A 260 -9.15 31.01 1.15
N ARG A 261 -10.15 31.77 1.62
CA ARG A 261 -9.94 33.01 2.39
C ARG A 261 -8.99 32.87 3.58
N PHE A 262 -9.01 31.70 4.23
CA PHE A 262 -8.17 31.37 5.39
C PHE A 262 -6.84 30.70 5.00
N GLY A 263 -6.53 30.58 3.71
CA GLY A 263 -5.31 29.94 3.20
C GLY A 263 -5.10 28.54 3.78
N GLY A 264 -3.87 28.25 4.19
CA GLY A 264 -3.46 26.94 4.72
C GLY A 264 -4.02 26.58 6.10
N SER A 265 -4.80 27.44 6.76
CA SER A 265 -5.50 27.08 8.01
C SER A 265 -6.95 26.67 7.79
N CYS A 266 -7.41 26.59 6.54
CA CYS A 266 -8.76 26.14 6.22
C CYS A 266 -8.86 24.62 6.43
N THR A 267 -9.76 24.19 7.31
CA THR A 267 -10.08 22.76 7.49
C THR A 267 -11.02 22.22 6.42
N HIS A 268 -11.58 23.12 5.60
CA HIS A 268 -12.57 22.85 4.58
C HIS A 268 -13.89 22.29 5.12
N ILE A 269 -14.23 22.52 6.39
CA ILE A 269 -15.46 21.98 7.01
C ILE A 269 -16.52 23.06 7.20
N HIS A 270 -16.16 24.15 7.88
CA HIS A 270 -17.12 25.14 8.41
C HIS A 270 -16.77 26.58 8.00
N GLU A 271 -15.57 26.78 7.45
CA GLU A 271 -15.05 28.08 7.07
C GLU A 271 -15.91 28.70 5.96
N PRO A 272 -16.25 30.01 6.07
CA PRO A 272 -16.85 30.75 4.96
C PRO A 272 -15.83 30.94 3.83
N ASP A 273 -16.32 31.14 2.60
CA ASP A 273 -15.48 31.43 1.43
C ASP A 273 -14.39 30.36 1.20
N CYS A 274 -14.76 29.08 1.35
CA CYS A 274 -13.87 27.93 1.17
C CYS A 274 -13.95 27.42 -0.27
N ALA A 275 -12.83 27.52 -1.01
CA ALA A 275 -12.73 27.11 -2.41
C ALA A 275 -13.07 25.62 -2.63
N VAL A 276 -12.66 24.74 -1.71
CA VAL A 276 -13.02 23.31 -1.79
C VAL A 276 -14.53 23.10 -1.65
N ARG A 277 -15.19 23.83 -0.74
CA ARG A 277 -16.64 23.71 -0.54
C ARG A 277 -17.41 24.27 -1.74
N GLU A 278 -16.94 25.38 -2.31
CA GLU A 278 -17.49 25.94 -3.55
C GLU A 278 -17.35 24.96 -4.72
N ALA A 279 -16.19 24.31 -4.86
CA ALA A 279 -15.97 23.27 -5.87
C ALA A 279 -16.92 22.06 -5.69
N VAL A 280 -17.26 21.70 -4.44
CA VAL A 280 -18.28 20.67 -4.16
C VAL A 280 -19.67 21.14 -4.59
N GLU A 281 -20.04 22.40 -4.27
CA GLU A 281 -21.33 22.99 -4.66
C GLU A 281 -21.48 23.09 -6.18
N ASN A 282 -20.39 23.36 -6.90
CA ASN A 282 -20.33 23.42 -8.36
C ASN A 282 -20.24 22.04 -9.04
N GLY A 283 -20.07 20.95 -8.27
CA GLY A 283 -19.93 19.59 -8.79
C GLY A 283 -18.57 19.27 -9.39
N GLU A 284 -17.56 20.12 -9.18
CA GLU A 284 -16.18 19.91 -9.59
C GLU A 284 -15.46 18.92 -8.67
N VAL A 285 -15.90 18.86 -7.41
CA VAL A 285 -15.49 17.86 -6.42
C VAL A 285 -16.70 17.02 -6.03
N SER A 286 -16.54 15.69 -6.02
CA SER A 286 -17.63 14.80 -5.62
C SER A 286 -18.04 15.04 -4.16
N ALA A 287 -19.35 15.20 -3.94
CA ALA A 287 -19.93 15.29 -2.60
C ALA A 287 -19.67 14.03 -1.76
N ALA A 288 -19.63 12.85 -2.38
CA ALA A 288 -19.34 11.60 -1.67
C ALA A 288 -17.88 11.54 -1.20
N ARG A 289 -16.95 12.01 -2.03
CA ARG A 289 -15.53 12.10 -1.70
C ARG A 289 -15.27 13.15 -0.62
N TYR A 290 -15.90 14.32 -0.72
CA TYR A 290 -15.85 15.35 0.32
C TYR A 290 -16.42 14.87 1.65
N GLU A 291 -17.52 14.12 1.66
CA GLU A 291 -18.05 13.54 2.89
C GLU A 291 -17.13 12.48 3.49
N SER A 292 -16.42 11.72 2.65
CA SER A 292 -15.40 10.79 3.13
C SER A 292 -14.23 11.53 3.80
N TYR A 293 -13.75 12.62 3.19
CA TYR A 293 -12.75 13.50 3.81
C TYR A 293 -13.22 14.01 5.19
N ARG A 294 -14.45 14.54 5.28
CA ARG A 294 -15.02 15.03 6.55
C ARG A 294 -15.08 13.94 7.61
N ALA A 295 -15.54 12.74 7.24
CA ALA A 295 -15.64 11.62 8.16
C ALA A 295 -14.25 11.20 8.68
N LEU A 296 -13.26 11.05 7.80
CA LEU A 296 -11.89 10.69 8.19
C LEU A 296 -11.26 11.74 9.10
N ARG A 297 -11.49 13.02 8.80
CA ARG A 297 -10.99 14.13 9.61
C ARG A 297 -11.58 14.10 11.01
N MET A 298 -12.91 13.97 11.14
CA MET A 298 -13.57 13.89 12.45
C MET A 298 -13.09 12.68 13.26
N GLU A 299 -12.96 11.51 12.62
CA GLU A 299 -12.48 10.29 13.29
C GLU A 299 -11.07 10.47 13.88
N GLU A 300 -10.16 11.14 13.17
CA GLU A 300 -8.79 11.39 13.66
C GLU A 300 -8.72 12.55 14.67
N GLU A 301 -9.57 13.57 14.56
CA GLU A 301 -9.73 14.61 15.58
C GLU A 301 -10.22 13.99 16.91
N GLU A 302 -11.21 13.10 16.85
CA GLU A 302 -11.68 12.32 18.01
C GLU A 302 -10.59 11.42 18.58
N ALA A 303 -9.88 10.67 17.74
CA ALA A 303 -8.78 9.82 18.18
C ALA A 303 -7.65 10.63 18.83
N GLY A 304 -7.36 11.84 18.34
CA GLY A 304 -6.35 12.73 18.91
C GLY A 304 -6.69 13.32 20.27
N MET A 305 -7.97 13.44 20.63
CA MET A 305 -8.43 13.91 21.94
C MET A 305 -8.37 12.83 23.04
N GLU A 306 -8.25 11.56 22.68
CA GLU A 306 -8.14 10.44 23.63
C GLU A 306 -6.69 10.20 24.15
N TYR A 307 -5.68 10.90 23.61
CA TYR A 307 -4.27 10.80 23.99
C TYR A 307 -3.76 12.04 24.73
#